data_AF-A0A970YPG8-F1
#
_entry.id   AF-A0A970YPG8-F1
#
_cell.length_a   1.000
_cell.length_b   1.000
_cell.length_c   1.000
_cell.angle_alpha   90.00
_cell.angle_beta   90.00
_cell.angle_gamma   90.00
#
_symmetry.space_group_name_H-M   'P 1'
#
loop_
_entity.id
_entity.type
_entity.pdbx_description
1 polymer ?
#
loop_
_entity_poly.entity_id
_entity_poly.type
_entity_poly.pdbx_seq_one_letter_code
_entity_poly.pdbx_strand_id
1 'polypeptide(L)' 'MLKNYEELSDMHIDVLREIGNIGAGNAATALATILDEKVEISLPIVKITDFDTAVRALGGAESMTVGVLVNFFGEANG' A
#
# COMPACT_ATOMS: atom_id res chain seq x y z
N MET A 1 -18.09 -10.37 13.05
CA MET A 1 -16.94 -10.48 12.13
C MET A 1 -17.39 -9.97 10.78
N LEU A 2 -16.51 -9.25 10.08
CA LEU A 2 -16.71 -8.87 8.67
C LEU A 2 -16.81 -10.12 7.81
N LYS A 3 -17.81 -10.21 6.94
CA LYS A 3 -18.02 -11.37 6.05
C LYS A 3 -17.39 -11.16 4.67
N ASN A 4 -17.23 -9.92 4.24
CA ASN A 4 -16.58 -9.55 2.99
C ASN A 4 -15.97 -8.13 3.10
N TYR A 5 -15.22 -7.73 2.08
CA TYR A 5 -14.54 -6.42 2.04
C TYR A 5 -15.49 -5.24 1.81
N GLU A 6 -16.73 -5.48 1.35
CA GLU A 6 -17.75 -4.45 1.16
C GLU A 6 -18.33 -3.97 2.50
N GLU A 7 -18.14 -4.73 3.58
CA GLU A 7 -18.54 -4.36 4.94
C GLU A 7 -17.51 -3.47 5.66
N LEU A 8 -16.39 -3.11 5.00
CA LEU A 8 -15.43 -2.16 5.57
C LEU A 8 -16.07 -0.77 5.68
N SER A 9 -16.21 -0.28 6.91
CA SER A 9 -16.63 1.08 7.18
C SER A 9 -15.52 2.08 6.88
N ASP A 10 -15.89 3.36 6.75
CA ASP A 10 -14.93 4.45 6.60
C ASP A 10 -13.89 4.46 7.74
N MET A 11 -14.31 4.13 8.96
CA MET A 11 -13.40 3.99 10.10
C MET A 11 -12.36 2.89 9.89
N HIS A 12 -12.76 1.73 9.35
CA HIS A 12 -11.80 0.65 9.06
C HIS A 12 -10.82 1.07 7.95
N ILE A 13 -11.30 1.79 6.93
CA ILE A 13 -10.44 2.32 5.86
C ILE A 13 -9.45 3.36 6.39
N ASP A 14 -9.89 4.24 7.29
CA ASP A 14 -9.01 5.22 7.93
C ASP A 14 -7.95 4.56 8.80
N VAL A 15 -8.29 3.49 9.52
CA VAL A 15 -7.30 2.69 10.27
C VAL A 15 -6.24 2.09 9.33
N LEU A 16 -6.64 1.54 8.19
CA LEU A 16 -5.70 1.03 7.18
C LEU A 16 -4.81 2.14 6.61
N ARG A 17 -5.38 3.33 6.39
CA ARG A 17 -4.62 4.50 5.93
C ARG A 17 -3.56 4.90 6.96
N GLU A 18 -3.91 4.91 8.23
CA GLU A 18 -2.98 5.28 9.30
C GLU A 18 -1.84 4.27 9.45
N ILE A 19 -2.13 2.96 9.38
CA ILE A 19 -1.11 1.91 9.37
C ILE A 19 -0.16 2.12 8.18
N GLY A 20 -0.70 2.36 6.98
CA GLY A 20 0.10 2.63 5.78
C GLY A 20 0.96 3.89 5.92
N ASN A 21 0.42 4.95 6.50
CA ASN A 21 1.12 6.21 6.71
C ASN A 21 2.34 6.04 7.65
N ILE A 22 2.15 5.35 8.78
CA ILE A 22 3.24 5.04 9.72
C ILE A 22 4.31 4.17 9.06
N GLY A 23 3.90 3.10 8.36
CA GLY A 23 4.82 2.21 7.65
C GLY A 23 5.63 2.92 6.58
N ALA A 24 4.98 3.76 5.78
CA ALA A 24 5.62 4.56 4.74
C ALA A 24 6.60 5.59 5.34
N GLY A 25 6.26 6.26 6.45
CA GLY A 25 7.16 7.19 7.13
C GLY A 25 8.45 6.52 7.64
N ASN A 26 8.33 5.32 8.20
CA ASN A 26 9.49 4.51 8.59
C ASN A 26 10.34 4.10 7.37
N ALA A 27 9.70 3.67 6.28
CA ALA A 27 10.38 3.32 5.04
C ALA A 27 11.10 4.54 4.42
N ALA A 28 10.48 5.71 4.42
CA ALA A 28 11.07 6.96 3.95
C ALA A 28 12.34 7.30 4.74
N THR A 29 12.29 7.18 6.07
CA THR A 29 13.43 7.46 6.95
C THR A 29 14.58 6.48 6.72
N ALA A 30 14.28 5.19 6.57
CA ALA A 30 15.27 4.17 6.25
C ALA A 30 15.91 4.44 4.87
N LEU A 31 15.09 4.77 3.87
CA LEU A 31 15.57 5.08 2.52
C LEU A 31 16.42 6.36 2.50
N ALA A 32 15.99 7.40 3.20
CA ALA A 32 16.74 8.64 3.36
C ALA A 32 18.14 8.40 3.95
N THR A 33 18.23 7.46 4.92
CA THR A 33 19.51 7.07 5.52
C THR A 33 20.41 6.34 4.52
N ILE A 34 19.85 5.48 3.67
CA ILE A 34 20.60 4.74 2.65
C ILE A 34 21.10 5.67 1.53
N LEU A 35 20.30 6.68 1.17
CA LEU A 35 20.61 7.61 0.08
C LEU A 35 21.41 8.84 0.53
N ASP A 36 21.53 9.07 1.85
CA ASP A 36 22.06 10.32 2.44
C ASP A 36 21.34 11.58 1.92
N GLU A 37 20.03 11.47 1.70
CA GLU A 37 19.20 12.53 1.15
C GLU A 37 17.80 12.52 1.79
N LYS A 38 17.17 13.69 1.90
CA LYS A 38 15.81 13.79 2.40
C LYS A 38 14.82 13.10 1.45
N VAL A 39 14.09 12.13 1.97
CA VAL A 39 12.97 11.49 1.27
C VAL A 39 11.66 11.94 1.91
N GLU A 40 10.79 12.55 1.11
CA GLU A 40 9.42 12.88 1.51
C GLU A 40 8.43 11.92 0.85
N ILE A 41 7.45 11.44 1.61
CA ILE A 41 6.36 10.60 1.12
C ILE A 41 5.03 11.26 1.44
N SER A 42 4.13 11.28 0.46
CA SER A 42 2.75 11.75 0.62
C SER A 42 1.86 10.69 1.27
N LEU A 43 0.76 11.13 1.87
CA LEU A 43 -0.22 10.24 2.48
C LEU A 43 -0.69 9.14 1.49
N PRO A 44 -0.66 7.85 1.89
CA PRO A 44 -1.13 6.77 1.04
C PRO A 44 -2.65 6.85 0.87
N ILE A 45 -3.12 6.46 -0.32
CA ILE A 45 -4.55 6.31 -0.62
C ILE A 45 -4.92 4.84 -0.48
N VAL A 46 -5.96 4.55 0.30
CA VAL A 46 -6.51 3.20 0.45
C VAL A 46 -7.76 3.09 -0.41
N LYS A 47 -7.80 2.08 -1.28
CA LYS A 47 -8.96 1.76 -2.10
C LYS A 47 -9.10 0.25 -2.21
N ILE A 48 -10.29 -0.24 -1.87
CA ILE A 48 -10.67 -1.63 -2.13
C ILE A 48 -11.08 -1.73 -3.60
N THR A 49 -10.46 -2.64 -4.34
CA THR A 49 -10.67 -2.77 -5.79
C THR A 49 -10.38 -4.19 -6.25
N ASP A 50 -10.95 -4.58 -7.40
CA ASP A 50 -10.59 -5.82 -8.09
C ASP A 50 -9.21 -5.72 -8.78
N PHE A 51 -8.67 -6.89 -9.11
CA PHE A 51 -7.33 -7.04 -9.71
C PHE A 51 -7.20 -6.32 -11.06
N ASP A 52 -8.17 -6.44 -11.95
CA ASP A 52 -8.10 -5.84 -13.28
C ASP A 52 -8.08 -4.31 -13.20
N THR A 53 -8.88 -3.75 -12.29
CA THR A 53 -8.90 -2.32 -12.02
C THR A 53 -7.59 -1.84 -11.39
N ALA A 54 -6.97 -2.63 -10.50
CA ALA A 54 -5.65 -2.32 -9.98
C ALA A 54 -4.57 -2.30 -11.08
N VAL A 55 -4.55 -3.30 -11.97
CA VAL A 55 -3.60 -3.37 -13.10
C VAL A 55 -3.76 -2.16 -14.03
N ARG A 56 -5.00 -1.77 -14.34
CA ARG A 56 -5.26 -0.55 -15.12
C ARG A 56 -4.77 0.72 -14.43
N ALA A 57 -4.95 0.83 -13.11
CA ALA A 57 -4.48 1.98 -12.34
C ALA A 57 -2.95 2.11 -12.32
N LEU A 58 -2.22 1.00 -12.48
CA LEU A 58 -0.75 0.98 -12.57
C LEU A 58 -0.19 1.29 -13.97
N GLY A 59 -1.05 1.64 -14.94
CA GLY A 59 -0.64 2.01 -16.30
C GLY A 59 -0.99 0.97 -17.38
N GLY A 60 -1.53 -0.19 -16.98
CA GLY A 60 -1.96 -1.24 -17.91
C GLY A 60 -0.81 -1.95 -18.63
N ALA A 61 -1.16 -2.82 -19.58
CA ALA A 61 -0.20 -3.72 -20.25
C ALA A 61 0.83 -2.99 -21.14
N GLU A 62 0.54 -1.75 -21.53
CA GLU A 62 1.38 -0.96 -22.44
C GLU A 62 2.43 -0.12 -21.71
N SER A 63 2.32 0.02 -20.38
CA SER A 63 3.27 0.79 -19.58
C SER A 63 4.32 -0.13 -18.95
N MET A 64 5.59 0.09 -19.26
CA MET A 64 6.69 -0.58 -18.59
C MET A 64 6.75 -0.13 -17.12
N THR A 65 6.73 -1.08 -16.19
CA THR A 65 6.79 -0.82 -14.74
C THR A 65 7.81 -1.73 -14.06
N VAL A 66 8.30 -1.30 -12.90
CA VAL A 66 9.14 -2.12 -12.01
C VAL A 66 8.28 -2.54 -10.83
N GLY A 67 8.20 -3.85 -10.58
CA GLY A 67 7.47 -4.43 -9.47
C GLY A 67 8.39 -5.06 -8.43
N VAL A 68 8.04 -4.92 -7.16
CA VAL A 68 8.67 -5.63 -6.05
C VAL A 68 7.57 -6.45 -5.36
N LEU A 69 7.78 -7.76 -5.27
CA LEU A 69 6.86 -8.67 -4.56
C LEU A 69 7.47 -9.05 -3.21
N VAL A 70 6.71 -8.84 -2.14
CA VAL A 70 7.05 -9.26 -0.78
C VAL A 70 5.97 -10.20 -0.30
N ASN A 71 6.35 -11.41 0.09
CA ASN A 71 5.43 -12.39 0.66
C ASN A 71 5.40 -12.29 2.19
N PHE A 72 4.21 -12.36 2.76
CA PHE A 72 3.94 -12.37 4.19
C PHE A 72 3.54 -13.78 4.64
N PHE A 73 4.00 -14.16 5.84
CA PHE A 73 3.70 -15.46 6.45
C PHE A 73 3.34 -15.27 7.93
N GLY A 74 2.41 -16.09 8.44
CA GLY A 74 2.02 -16.10 9.86
C GLY A 74 0.57 -15.70 10.08
N GLU A 75 0.33 -14.72 10.96
CA GLU A 75 -1.02 -14.24 11.29
C GLU A 75 -1.73 -13.58 10.09
N ALA A 76 -0.95 -13.00 9.18
CA ALA A 76 -1.37 -12.63 7.84
C ALA A 76 -0.53 -13.40 6.82
N ASN A 77 -1.17 -13.89 5.75
CA ASN A 77 -0.51 -14.63 4.68
C ASN A 77 -0.92 -14.04 3.33
N GLY A 78 0.05 -13.88 2.43
CA GLY A 78 -0.17 -13.35 1.08
C GLY A 78 1.10 -12.82 0.44
#